data_AF-A0A0U9H9Y1-F1
#
_entry.id   AF-A0A0U9H9Y1-F1
#
_cell.length_a   1.000
_cell.length_b   1.000
_cell.length_c   1.000
_cell.angle_alpha   90.00
_cell.angle_beta   90.00
_cell.angle_gamma   90.00
#
_symmetry.space_group_name_H-M   'P 1'
#
loop_
_entity.id
_entity.type
_entity.pdbx_description
1 polymer ?
#
loop_
_entity_poly.entity_id
_entity_poly.type
_entity_poly.pdbx_seq_one_letter_code
_entity_poly.pdbx_strand_id
1 'polypeptide(L)'
;MLPTKKQLTEHLKEKMTNQDIAVIYGVKYQKIQQLIRKHKLNTKELRKVDKQIVYEHWYQGKVVYVGSGKWNRMRRSSTRRNLEHKKLMQDGLIKYKIVKEFNEVQSAREYENKLITRYRSLGKANFNLKYDGVREEISNRGYTSTTESNNKDKPILVWKNGSYFGTYNRIIDFASEVSDQPEKLLSGISLIIHRNWRPMQGNLGGYVIKYKDNT
;
A
#
# COMPACT_ATOMS: atom_id res chain seq x y z
N MET A 1 2.36 24.41 -30.76
CA MET A 1 2.43 25.65 -29.96
C MET A 1 3.22 25.38 -28.69
N LEU A 2 4.11 26.27 -28.24
CA LEU A 2 4.87 26.08 -26.99
C LEU A 2 4.10 26.68 -25.80
N PRO A 3 4.23 26.10 -24.59
CA PRO A 3 3.60 26.66 -23.41
C PRO A 3 4.23 27.99 -23.01
N THR A 4 3.40 28.94 -22.61
CA THR A 4 3.82 30.19 -21.97
C THR A 4 4.31 29.95 -20.54
N LYS A 5 5.00 30.94 -19.94
CA LYS A 5 5.42 30.91 -18.52
C LYS A 5 4.24 30.67 -17.57
N LYS A 6 3.08 31.29 -17.84
CA LYS A 6 1.87 31.14 -17.02
C LYS A 6 1.34 29.70 -17.08
N GLN A 7 1.23 29.14 -18.28
CA GLN A 7 0.80 27.75 -18.47
C GLN A 7 1.78 26.76 -17.84
N LEU A 8 3.10 26.95 -17.99
CA LEU A 8 4.09 26.10 -17.32
C LEU A 8 3.94 26.16 -15.80
N THR A 9 3.75 27.35 -15.23
CA THR A 9 3.54 27.52 -13.80
C THR A 9 2.31 26.74 -13.32
N GLU A 10 1.20 26.83 -14.06
CA GLU A 10 -0.04 26.15 -13.70
C GLU A 10 0.12 24.63 -13.77
N HIS A 11 0.65 24.11 -14.87
CA HIS A 11 0.94 22.68 -15.02
C HIS A 11 1.84 22.13 -13.91
N LEU A 12 2.84 22.92 -13.48
CA LEU A 12 3.70 22.55 -12.36
C LEU A 12 2.96 22.55 -11.02
N LYS A 13 2.05 23.50 -10.78
CA LYS A 13 1.19 23.54 -9.59
C LYS A 13 0.23 22.36 -9.52
N GLU A 14 -0.29 21.94 -10.68
CA GLU A 14 -1.10 20.72 -10.86
C GLU A 14 -0.29 19.41 -10.74
N LYS A 15 0.99 19.49 -10.36
CA LYS A 15 1.91 18.35 -10.18
C LYS A 15 2.17 17.54 -11.45
N MET A 16 2.04 18.15 -12.63
CA MET A 16 2.42 17.51 -13.87
C MET A 16 3.94 17.33 -13.93
N THR A 17 4.37 16.17 -14.44
CA THR A 17 5.76 15.92 -14.80
C THR A 17 6.08 16.65 -16.11
N ASN A 18 7.37 16.81 -16.42
CA ASN A 18 7.76 17.41 -17.69
C ASN A 18 7.30 16.55 -18.89
N GLN A 19 7.17 15.23 -18.70
CA GLN A 19 6.66 14.31 -19.72
C GLN A 19 5.17 14.55 -19.97
N ASP A 20 4.36 14.73 -18.92
CA ASP A 20 2.93 14.99 -19.08
C ASP A 20 2.71 16.31 -19.86
N ILE A 21 3.45 17.36 -19.49
CA ILE A 21 3.39 18.65 -20.19
C ILE A 21 3.83 18.48 -21.64
N ALA A 22 4.89 17.73 -21.89
CA ALA A 22 5.40 17.50 -23.24
C ALA A 22 4.35 16.85 -24.17
N VAL A 23 3.59 15.88 -23.64
CA VAL A 23 2.49 15.22 -24.34
C VAL A 23 1.39 16.23 -24.72
N ILE A 24 0.98 17.12 -23.79
CA ILE A 24 -0.07 18.14 -24.07
C ILE A 24 0.31 19.04 -25.25
N TYR A 25 1.57 19.46 -25.33
CA TYR A 25 2.02 20.41 -26.34
C TYR A 25 2.63 19.75 -27.58
N GLY A 26 2.65 18.41 -27.66
CA GLY A 26 3.23 17.68 -28.78
C GLY A 26 4.72 17.95 -28.96
N VAL A 27 5.47 18.07 -27.86
CA VAL A 27 6.93 18.34 -27.88
C VAL A 27 7.72 17.30 -27.10
N LYS A 28 9.05 17.33 -27.23
CA LYS A 28 9.95 16.50 -26.41
C LYS A 28 10.08 17.06 -24.99
N TYR A 29 10.24 16.20 -23.98
CA TYR A 29 10.36 16.63 -22.58
C TYR A 29 11.58 17.53 -22.32
N GLN A 30 12.66 17.36 -23.09
CA GLN A 30 13.85 18.22 -23.03
C GLN A 30 13.48 19.67 -23.37
N LYS A 31 12.52 19.90 -24.27
CA LYS A 31 12.04 21.25 -24.60
C LYS A 31 11.34 21.89 -23.41
N ILE A 32 10.52 21.13 -22.68
CA ILE A 32 9.88 21.59 -21.44
C ILE A 32 10.94 21.93 -20.38
N GLN A 33 11.97 21.10 -20.22
CA GLN A 33 13.09 21.41 -19.31
C GLN A 33 13.81 22.70 -19.68
N GLN A 34 14.08 22.94 -20.97
CA GLN A 34 14.69 24.19 -21.45
C GLN A 34 13.81 25.40 -21.14
N LEU A 35 12.49 25.32 -21.39
CA LEU A 35 11.57 26.43 -21.11
C LEU A 35 11.47 26.74 -19.61
N ILE A 36 11.45 25.72 -18.75
CA ILE A 36 11.48 25.88 -17.29
C ILE A 36 12.75 26.63 -16.86
N ARG A 37 13.91 26.27 -17.40
CA ARG A 37 15.19 26.96 -17.12
C ARG A 37 15.18 28.40 -17.64
N LYS A 38 14.71 28.61 -18.89
CA LYS A 38 14.58 29.94 -19.51
C LYS A 38 13.73 30.89 -18.66
N HIS A 39 12.66 30.38 -18.06
CA HIS A 39 11.77 31.15 -17.21
C HIS A 39 12.15 31.16 -15.72
N LYS A 40 13.29 30.54 -15.35
CA LYS A 40 13.80 30.43 -13.98
C LYS A 40 12.75 29.90 -12.99
N LEU A 41 11.95 28.92 -13.40
CA LEU A 41 10.88 28.37 -12.56
C LEU A 41 11.43 27.34 -11.56
N ASN A 42 11.12 27.53 -10.27
CA ASN A 42 11.45 26.55 -9.24
C ASN A 42 10.44 25.40 -9.24
N THR A 43 10.78 24.32 -9.95
CA THR A 43 9.87 23.17 -10.08
C THR A 43 9.59 22.45 -8.77
N LYS A 44 10.53 22.47 -7.80
CA LYS A 44 10.35 21.78 -6.50
C LYS A 44 9.29 22.49 -5.67
N GLU A 45 9.37 23.81 -5.63
CA GLU A 45 8.45 24.67 -4.90
C GLU A 45 7.06 24.68 -5.53
N LEU A 46 6.98 24.87 -6.86
CA LEU A 46 5.70 24.84 -7.58
C LEU A 46 4.98 23.51 -7.42
N ARG A 47 5.72 22.39 -7.48
CA ARG A 47 5.18 21.05 -7.23
C ARG A 47 5.05 20.71 -5.75
N LYS A 48 5.51 21.55 -4.81
CA LYS A 48 5.52 21.26 -3.36
C LYS A 48 5.96 19.82 -3.06
N VAL A 49 7.13 19.44 -3.56
CA VAL A 49 7.60 18.03 -3.59
C VAL A 49 7.85 17.41 -2.20
N ASP A 50 7.96 18.27 -1.19
CA ASP A 50 8.11 18.01 0.23
C ASP A 50 6.80 17.58 0.90
N LYS A 51 5.66 18.06 0.39
CA LYS A 51 4.34 17.72 0.94
C LYS A 51 3.95 16.28 0.68
N GLN A 52 3.17 15.76 1.62
CA GLN A 52 2.43 14.51 1.45
C GLN A 52 1.14 14.80 0.71
N ILE A 53 0.79 13.93 -0.23
CA ILE A 53 -0.47 13.98 -0.95
C ILE A 53 -1.29 12.75 -0.61
N VAL A 54 -2.61 12.92 -0.56
CA VAL A 54 -3.57 11.82 -0.68
C VAL A 54 -4.18 11.88 -2.07
N TYR A 55 -4.19 10.74 -2.75
CA TYR A 55 -4.58 10.64 -4.15
C TYR A 55 -5.48 9.43 -4.40
N GLU A 56 -6.26 9.54 -5.47
CA GLU A 56 -7.14 8.50 -5.98
C GLU A 56 -6.63 8.03 -7.35
N HIS A 57 -6.85 6.76 -7.61
CA HIS A 57 -6.79 6.18 -8.95
C HIS A 57 -8.19 5.84 -9.41
N TRP A 58 -8.45 6.22 -10.65
CA TRP A 58 -9.72 6.07 -11.31
C TRP A 58 -9.56 5.18 -12.53
N TYR A 59 -10.43 4.20 -12.65
CA TYR A 59 -10.54 3.32 -13.80
C TYR A 59 -12.02 3.24 -14.21
N GLN A 60 -12.31 3.45 -15.49
CA GLN A 60 -13.68 3.45 -16.03
C GLN A 60 -14.68 4.30 -15.21
N GLY A 61 -14.25 5.50 -14.78
CA GLY A 61 -15.09 6.41 -14.00
C GLY A 61 -15.31 6.00 -12.53
N LYS A 62 -14.65 4.95 -12.03
CA LYS A 62 -14.75 4.49 -10.64
C LYS A 62 -13.43 4.66 -9.89
N VAL A 63 -13.49 5.03 -8.61
CA VAL A 63 -12.34 5.01 -7.71
C VAL A 63 -11.98 3.55 -7.43
N VAL A 64 -10.79 3.13 -7.85
CA VAL A 64 -10.30 1.76 -7.68
C VAL A 64 -9.17 1.66 -6.66
N TYR A 65 -8.50 2.77 -6.36
CA TYR A 65 -7.47 2.83 -5.33
C TYR A 65 -7.37 4.22 -4.69
N VAL A 66 -7.02 4.27 -3.40
CA VAL A 66 -6.61 5.47 -2.66
C VAL A 66 -5.21 5.23 -2.09
N GLY A 67 -4.34 6.23 -2.19
CA GLY A 67 -3.00 6.15 -1.64
C GLY A 67 -2.55 7.46 -1.00
N SER A 68 -1.56 7.38 -0.11
CA SER A 68 -0.81 8.55 0.36
C SER A 68 0.69 8.47 0.05
N GLY A 69 1.36 9.63 -0.03
CA GLY A 69 2.82 9.72 -0.08
C GLY A 69 3.33 10.98 -0.76
N LYS A 70 4.63 11.01 -1.10
CA LYS A 70 5.22 12.11 -1.88
C LYS A 70 4.58 12.24 -3.26
N TRP A 71 4.65 13.44 -3.84
CA TRP A 71 3.94 13.83 -5.08
C TRP A 71 4.03 12.83 -6.25
N ASN A 72 5.18 12.20 -6.46
CA ASN A 72 5.38 11.28 -7.59
C ASN A 72 4.91 9.85 -7.30
N ARG A 73 4.55 9.52 -6.05
CA ARG A 73 4.19 8.15 -5.65
C ARG A 73 2.94 7.67 -6.37
N MET A 74 1.99 8.56 -6.67
CA MET A 74 0.76 8.19 -7.39
C MET A 74 1.07 7.53 -8.74
N ARG A 75 2.15 7.94 -9.42
CA ARG A 75 2.53 7.49 -10.75
C ARG A 75 3.43 6.24 -10.77
N ARG A 76 3.90 5.76 -9.62
CA ARG A 76 4.88 4.65 -9.54
C ARG A 76 4.18 3.28 -9.50
N SER A 77 4.01 2.65 -10.67
CA SER A 77 3.45 1.30 -10.80
C SER A 77 4.28 0.23 -10.09
N SER A 78 5.61 0.38 -10.06
CA SER A 78 6.54 -0.57 -9.42
C SER A 78 6.28 -0.82 -7.93
N THR A 79 5.61 0.13 -7.26
CA THR A 79 5.30 0.04 -5.82
C THR A 79 3.91 -0.53 -5.52
N ARG A 80 3.16 -0.93 -6.55
CA ARG A 80 1.81 -1.51 -6.39
C ARG A 80 1.91 -3.02 -6.20
N ARG A 81 1.21 -3.50 -5.17
CA ARG A 81 1.14 -4.92 -4.81
C ARG A 81 0.07 -5.67 -5.61
N ASN A 82 -1.05 -5.01 -5.93
CA ASN A 82 -2.08 -5.61 -6.76
C ASN A 82 -1.60 -5.62 -8.22
N LEU A 83 -1.54 -6.82 -8.83
CA LEU A 83 -1.00 -7.03 -10.17
C LEU A 83 -1.86 -6.39 -11.26
N GLU A 84 -3.19 -6.48 -11.14
CA GLU A 84 -4.13 -5.84 -12.07
C GLU A 84 -3.98 -4.32 -12.00
N HIS A 85 -3.93 -3.76 -10.80
CA HIS A 85 -3.70 -2.33 -10.59
C HIS A 85 -2.37 -1.87 -11.21
N LYS A 86 -1.30 -2.65 -10.99
CA LYS A 86 0.02 -2.39 -11.56
C LYS A 86 -0.03 -2.39 -13.09
N LYS A 87 -0.70 -3.37 -13.70
CA LYS A 87 -0.87 -3.50 -15.15
C LYS A 87 -1.65 -2.31 -15.72
N LEU A 88 -2.80 -1.97 -15.13
CA LEU A 88 -3.60 -0.81 -15.55
C LEU A 88 -2.82 0.52 -15.48
N MET A 89 -1.93 0.67 -14.49
CA MET A 89 -1.04 1.84 -14.42
C MET A 89 0.02 1.84 -15.52
N GLN A 90 0.60 0.67 -15.84
CA GLN A 90 1.60 0.52 -16.91
C GLN A 90 0.98 0.78 -18.30
N ASP A 91 -0.25 0.33 -18.50
CA ASP A 91 -1.02 0.51 -19.73
C ASP A 91 -1.58 1.94 -19.86
N GLY A 92 -1.37 2.81 -18.87
CA GLY A 92 -1.85 4.20 -18.89
C GLY A 92 -3.36 4.35 -18.74
N LEU A 93 -4.07 3.31 -18.30
CA LEU A 93 -5.53 3.27 -18.18
C LEU A 93 -6.05 3.89 -16.87
N ILE A 94 -5.15 4.18 -15.93
CA ILE A 94 -5.47 4.83 -14.65
C ILE A 94 -5.42 6.34 -14.77
N LYS A 95 -6.51 7.02 -14.40
CA LYS A 95 -6.52 8.46 -14.13
C LYS A 95 -6.14 8.72 -12.66
N TYR A 96 -5.33 9.75 -12.43
CA TYR A 96 -4.88 10.14 -11.10
C TYR A 96 -5.60 11.42 -10.67
N LYS A 97 -6.02 11.48 -9.41
CA LYS A 97 -6.57 12.71 -8.82
C LYS A 97 -5.96 12.94 -7.45
N ILE A 98 -5.39 14.12 -7.23
CA ILE A 98 -4.95 14.53 -5.89
C ILE A 98 -6.17 15.06 -5.15
N VAL A 99 -6.43 14.51 -3.97
CA VAL A 99 -7.57 14.88 -3.13
C VAL A 99 -7.18 15.96 -2.14
N LYS A 100 -6.01 15.83 -1.51
CA LYS A 100 -5.55 16.76 -0.47
C LYS A 100 -4.03 16.72 -0.28
N GLU A 101 -3.46 17.84 0.15
CA GLU A 101 -2.05 17.99 0.54
C GLU A 101 -1.93 18.11 2.07
N PHE A 102 -0.84 17.57 2.64
CA PHE A 102 -0.51 17.60 4.06
C PHE A 102 0.99 17.88 4.24
N ASN A 103 1.33 18.54 5.34
CA ASN A 103 2.74 18.72 5.72
C ASN A 103 3.28 17.47 6.43
N GLU A 104 2.41 16.73 7.14
CA GLU A 104 2.77 15.58 7.96
C GLU A 104 2.31 14.26 7.34
N VAL A 105 3.13 13.22 7.48
CA VAL A 105 2.83 11.85 7.01
C VAL A 105 1.63 11.27 7.76
N GLN A 106 1.55 11.53 9.07
CA GLN A 106 0.51 10.96 9.92
C GLN A 106 -0.88 11.47 9.49
N SER A 107 -1.05 12.78 9.33
CA SER A 107 -2.33 13.37 8.88
C SER A 107 -2.76 12.86 7.49
N ALA A 108 -1.79 12.65 6.57
CA ALA A 108 -2.08 12.10 5.26
C ALA A 108 -2.58 10.65 5.34
N ARG A 109 -1.99 9.83 6.22
CA ARG A 109 -2.40 8.43 6.44
C ARG A 109 -3.78 8.33 7.08
N GLU A 110 -4.07 9.16 8.08
CA GLU A 110 -5.39 9.21 8.71
C GLU A 110 -6.48 9.58 7.70
N TYR A 111 -6.21 10.55 6.83
CA TYR A 111 -7.13 10.93 5.77
C TYR A 111 -7.28 9.86 4.69
N GLU A 112 -6.18 9.21 4.29
CA GLU A 112 -6.20 8.04 3.40
C GLU A 112 -7.09 6.94 3.97
N ASN A 113 -6.91 6.57 5.24
CA ASN A 113 -7.73 5.55 5.90
C ASN A 113 -9.21 5.93 5.90
N LYS A 114 -9.55 7.17 6.25
CA LYS A 114 -10.93 7.68 6.21
C LYS A 114 -11.55 7.55 4.81
N LEU A 115 -10.80 7.90 3.75
CA LEU A 115 -11.27 7.76 2.38
C LEU A 115 -11.42 6.30 1.95
N ILE A 116 -10.47 5.43 2.31
CA ILE A 116 -10.55 4.00 2.01
C ILE A 116 -11.81 3.40 2.65
N THR A 117 -12.05 3.67 3.93
CA THR A 117 -13.25 3.19 4.64
C THR A 117 -14.52 3.68 3.96
N ARG A 118 -14.59 4.97 3.62
CA ARG A 118 -15.73 5.55 2.89
C ARG A 118 -15.93 4.92 1.51
N TYR A 119 -14.88 4.71 0.73
CA TYR A 119 -15.02 4.16 -0.62
C TYR A 119 -15.38 2.67 -0.58
N ARG A 120 -14.85 1.92 0.38
CA ARG A 120 -15.20 0.51 0.57
C ARG A 120 -16.67 0.30 0.91
N SER A 121 -17.26 1.15 1.76
CA SER A 121 -18.70 1.07 2.05
C SER A 121 -19.57 1.33 0.81
N LEU A 122 -19.00 1.89 -0.26
CA LEU A 122 -19.65 2.14 -1.55
C LEU A 122 -19.26 1.10 -2.62
N GLY A 123 -18.60 -0.01 -2.26
CA GLY A 123 -18.12 -1.01 -3.21
C GLY A 123 -17.00 -0.50 -4.15
N LYS A 124 -16.24 0.51 -3.71
CA LYS A 124 -15.12 1.13 -4.43
C LYS A 124 -13.80 0.85 -3.72
N ALA A 125 -12.70 1.33 -4.31
CA ALA A 125 -11.33 1.15 -3.80
C ALA A 125 -10.89 -0.33 -3.74
N ASN A 126 -11.31 -1.14 -4.70
CA ASN A 126 -11.13 -2.60 -4.72
C ASN A 126 -9.66 -3.03 -4.78
N PHE A 127 -8.76 -2.17 -5.28
CA PHE A 127 -7.32 -2.45 -5.29
C PHE A 127 -6.62 -2.04 -3.98
N ASN A 128 -7.28 -1.33 -3.07
CA ASN A 128 -6.79 -1.20 -1.71
C ASN A 128 -6.97 -2.56 -1.04
N LEU A 129 -5.86 -3.30 -0.92
CA LEU A 129 -5.81 -4.57 -0.20
C LEU A 129 -6.58 -4.44 1.12
N LYS A 130 -7.50 -5.37 1.36
CA LYS A 130 -8.26 -5.48 2.60
C LYS A 130 -7.25 -5.65 3.74
N TYR A 131 -7.18 -4.65 4.60
CA TYR A 131 -6.28 -4.64 5.75
C TYR A 131 -7.20 -4.60 6.96
N ASP A 132 -7.69 -5.77 7.37
CA ASP A 132 -8.50 -5.91 8.57
C ASP A 132 -7.56 -5.80 9.78
N GLY A 133 -7.50 -4.61 10.40
CA GLY A 133 -7.01 -4.35 11.77
C GLY A 133 -5.51 -4.48 12.07
N VAL A 134 -4.76 -5.34 11.39
CA VAL A 134 -3.40 -5.73 11.84
C VAL A 134 -2.36 -4.61 11.73
N ARG A 135 -2.56 -3.61 10.87
CA ARG A 135 -1.53 -2.59 10.59
C ARG A 135 -1.53 -1.42 11.57
N GLU A 136 -2.67 -1.07 12.17
CA GLU A 136 -2.76 -0.01 13.18
C GLU A 136 -2.12 -0.46 14.50
N GLU A 137 -2.25 -1.75 14.86
CA GLU A 137 -1.52 -2.32 16.00
C GLU A 137 -0.01 -2.43 15.76
N ILE A 138 0.43 -2.68 14.52
CA ILE A 138 1.85 -2.81 14.16
C ILE A 138 2.52 -1.45 13.97
N SER A 139 1.85 -0.46 13.37
CA SER A 139 2.43 0.87 13.13
C SER A 139 2.59 1.68 14.40
N ASN A 140 1.71 1.48 15.40
CA ASN A 140 1.74 2.22 16.66
C ASN A 140 2.75 1.66 17.68
N ARG A 141 3.36 0.49 17.44
CA ARG A 141 4.24 -0.17 18.42
C ARG A 141 5.73 -0.24 18.01
N GLY A 142 6.15 0.53 17.00
CA GLY A 142 7.58 0.69 16.68
C GLY A 142 8.27 -0.62 16.29
N TYR A 143 7.94 -1.18 15.12
CA TYR A 143 8.62 -2.37 14.62
C TYR A 143 9.96 -2.00 13.95
N THR A 144 11.06 -2.12 14.69
CA THR A 144 12.40 -2.34 14.14
C THR A 144 12.82 -3.75 14.55
N SER A 145 12.49 -4.76 13.75
CA SER A 145 13.03 -6.11 14.00
C SER A 145 14.44 -6.21 13.45
N THR A 146 15.43 -6.24 14.33
CA THR A 146 16.82 -6.65 14.06
C THR A 146 17.11 -8.09 14.51
N THR A 147 16.11 -8.87 14.90
CA THR A 147 16.34 -10.22 15.46
C THR A 147 16.16 -11.31 14.40
N GLU A 148 17.24 -12.08 14.16
CA GLU A 148 17.22 -13.27 13.32
C GLU A 148 16.31 -14.36 13.90
N SER A 149 15.46 -14.92 13.05
CA SER A 149 14.45 -15.91 13.41
C SER A 149 15.01 -17.34 13.29
N ASN A 150 15.53 -17.89 14.39
CA ASN A 150 16.11 -19.25 14.47
C ASN A 150 15.08 -20.40 14.60
N ASN A 151 13.78 -20.17 14.36
CA ASN A 151 12.71 -21.17 14.60
C ASN A 151 11.89 -21.57 13.35
N LYS A 152 12.37 -21.32 12.13
CA LYS A 152 11.56 -21.54 10.90
C LYS A 152 11.25 -23.00 10.57
N ASP A 153 11.96 -23.97 11.16
CA ASP A 153 11.87 -25.38 10.78
C ASP A 153 11.40 -26.33 11.89
N LYS A 154 10.89 -25.80 13.01
CA LYS A 154 10.33 -26.66 14.07
C LYS A 154 8.89 -27.06 13.71
N PRO A 155 8.55 -28.36 13.73
CA PRO A 155 7.17 -28.80 13.56
C PRO A 155 6.26 -28.15 14.60
N ILE A 156 5.01 -27.91 14.23
CA ILE A 156 3.98 -27.39 15.13
C ILE A 156 2.93 -28.46 15.39
N LEU A 157 2.45 -28.50 16.63
CA LEU A 157 1.29 -29.25 17.07
C LEU A 157 0.11 -28.29 17.14
N VAL A 158 -1.01 -28.68 16.55
CA VAL A 158 -2.22 -27.86 16.45
C VAL A 158 -3.39 -28.58 17.10
N TRP A 159 -4.14 -27.84 17.92
CA TRP A 159 -5.42 -28.26 18.48
C TRP A 159 -6.51 -27.26 18.09
N LYS A 160 -7.74 -27.73 17.95
CA LYS A 160 -8.93 -26.91 17.70
C LYS A 160 -10.00 -27.25 18.73
N ASN A 161 -10.43 -26.26 19.52
CA ASN A 161 -11.45 -26.41 20.56
C ASN A 161 -11.15 -27.57 21.54
N GLY A 162 -9.87 -27.80 21.84
CA GLY A 162 -9.42 -28.86 22.76
C GLY A 162 -9.14 -30.21 22.10
N SER A 163 -9.57 -30.43 20.86
CA SER A 163 -9.27 -31.66 20.11
C SER A 163 -7.99 -31.51 19.30
N TYR A 164 -7.20 -32.58 19.21
CA TYR A 164 -5.99 -32.59 18.38
C TYR A 164 -6.38 -32.47 16.90
N PHE A 165 -5.76 -31.50 16.21
CA PHE A 165 -6.07 -31.16 14.82
C PHE A 165 -5.03 -31.74 13.87
N GLY A 166 -3.74 -31.64 14.21
CA GLY A 166 -2.68 -32.19 13.37
C GLY A 166 -1.28 -31.75 13.78
N THR A 167 -0.27 -32.34 13.13
CA THR A 167 1.13 -31.92 13.19
C THR A 167 1.55 -31.42 11.82
N TYR A 168 2.23 -30.28 11.77
CA TYR A 168 2.72 -29.67 10.53
C TYR A 168 4.20 -29.40 10.62
N ASN A 169 4.93 -29.72 9.57
CA ASN A 169 6.38 -29.46 9.52
C ASN A 169 6.68 -27.97 9.46
N ARG A 170 5.81 -27.19 8.81
CA ARG A 170 5.94 -25.72 8.72
C ARG A 170 4.61 -25.04 9.04
N ILE A 171 4.72 -23.81 9.58
CA ILE A 171 3.56 -22.95 9.85
C ILE A 171 2.73 -22.68 8.59
N ILE A 172 3.39 -22.59 7.43
CA ILE A 172 2.71 -22.34 6.15
C ILE A 172 1.83 -23.51 5.71
N ASP A 173 2.20 -24.75 6.07
CA ASP A 173 1.43 -25.95 5.69
C ASP A 173 0.09 -25.94 6.44
N PHE A 174 0.13 -25.68 7.74
CA PHE A 174 -1.09 -25.48 8.54
C PHE A 174 -1.93 -24.31 8.02
N ALA A 175 -1.28 -23.17 7.74
CA ALA A 175 -1.99 -21.99 7.25
C ALA A 175 -2.72 -22.25 5.93
N SER A 176 -2.16 -23.10 5.06
CA SER A 176 -2.71 -23.46 3.75
C SER A 176 -3.89 -24.42 3.88
N GLU A 177 -3.92 -25.25 4.92
CA GLU A 177 -5.05 -26.13 5.19
C GLU A 177 -6.28 -25.38 5.69
N VAL A 178 -6.10 -24.30 6.46
CA VAL A 178 -7.22 -23.59 7.11
C VAL A 178 -7.64 -22.30 6.41
N SER A 179 -7.01 -21.94 5.29
CA SER A 179 -7.27 -20.69 4.59
C SER A 179 -6.77 -20.69 3.15
N ASP A 180 -7.60 -20.16 2.25
CA ASP A 180 -7.24 -19.89 0.84
C ASP A 180 -6.19 -18.76 0.68
N GLN A 181 -5.78 -18.13 1.79
CA GLN A 181 -4.78 -17.05 1.83
C GLN A 181 -3.78 -17.28 2.97
N PRO A 182 -2.93 -18.32 2.89
CA PRO A 182 -2.13 -18.81 4.02
C PRO A 182 -1.07 -17.81 4.51
N GLU A 183 -0.46 -17.05 3.61
CA GLU A 183 0.51 -16.00 3.93
C GLU A 183 -0.04 -14.92 4.87
N LYS A 184 -1.37 -14.73 4.92
CA LYS A 184 -2.01 -13.76 5.83
C LYS A 184 -2.15 -14.25 7.26
N LEU A 185 -2.05 -15.56 7.50
CA LEU A 185 -2.18 -16.15 8.83
C LEU A 185 -0.82 -16.33 9.53
N LEU A 186 0.29 -16.29 8.81
CA LEU A 186 1.63 -16.56 9.33
C LEU A 186 1.98 -15.73 10.57
N SER A 187 1.70 -14.43 10.56
CA SER A 187 1.97 -13.55 11.70
C SER A 187 1.06 -13.85 12.89
N GLY A 188 -0.20 -14.22 12.63
CA GLY A 188 -1.15 -14.60 13.68
C GLY A 188 -0.75 -15.91 14.35
N ILE A 189 -0.35 -16.91 13.56
CA ILE A 189 0.14 -18.20 14.08
C ILE A 189 1.41 -18.01 14.90
N SER A 190 2.37 -17.21 14.42
CA SER A 190 3.57 -16.86 15.18
C SER A 190 3.24 -16.23 16.54
N LEU A 191 2.22 -15.35 16.58
CA LEU A 191 1.75 -14.73 17.83
C LEU A 191 1.13 -15.75 18.80
N ILE A 192 0.29 -16.66 18.30
CA ILE A 192 -0.31 -17.75 19.10
C ILE A 192 0.80 -18.55 19.79
N ILE A 193 1.84 -18.93 19.04
CA ILE A 193 2.93 -19.74 19.55
C ILE A 193 3.79 -18.98 20.57
N HIS A 194 4.24 -17.77 20.23
CA HIS A 194 5.20 -17.04 21.08
C HIS A 194 4.57 -16.39 22.31
N ARG A 195 3.28 -16.07 22.26
CA ARG A 195 2.59 -15.36 23.36
C ARG A 195 1.50 -16.18 24.03
N ASN A 196 1.39 -17.47 23.69
CA ASN A 196 0.29 -18.34 24.14
C ASN A 196 -1.10 -17.70 23.92
N TRP A 197 -1.22 -16.86 22.90
CA TRP A 197 -2.44 -16.12 22.61
C TRP A 197 -3.47 -17.05 21.97
N ARG A 198 -4.74 -16.95 22.37
CA ARG A 198 -5.82 -17.84 21.90
C ARG A 198 -6.94 -17.01 21.27
N PRO A 199 -6.96 -16.86 19.94
CA PRO A 199 -8.02 -16.12 19.29
C PRO A 199 -9.36 -16.87 19.44
N MET A 200 -10.42 -16.13 19.77
CA MET A 200 -11.78 -16.67 19.92
C MET A 200 -12.64 -16.54 18.66
N GLN A 201 -12.22 -15.72 17.69
CA GLN A 201 -12.96 -15.44 16.46
C GLN A 201 -12.01 -15.39 15.25
N GLY A 202 -12.56 -15.49 14.04
CA GLY A 202 -11.81 -15.47 12.78
C GLY A 202 -11.22 -16.84 12.40
N ASN A 203 -10.38 -16.87 11.36
CA ASN A 203 -9.86 -18.11 10.78
C ASN A 203 -9.01 -18.96 11.73
N LEU A 204 -8.44 -18.33 12.77
CA LEU A 204 -7.67 -19.01 13.82
C LEU A 204 -8.49 -19.21 15.11
N GLY A 205 -9.77 -18.81 15.12
CA GLY A 205 -10.66 -18.96 16.27
C GLY A 205 -10.71 -20.40 16.78
N GLY A 206 -10.42 -20.56 18.07
CA GLY A 206 -10.42 -21.87 18.74
C GLY A 206 -9.15 -22.71 18.51
N TYR A 207 -8.18 -22.23 17.73
CA TYR A 207 -6.90 -22.91 17.54
C TYR A 207 -5.90 -22.62 18.66
N VAL A 208 -5.17 -23.65 19.07
CA VAL A 208 -4.01 -23.57 19.94
C VAL A 208 -2.84 -24.22 19.20
N ILE A 209 -1.72 -23.52 19.11
CA ILE A 209 -0.56 -23.95 18.29
C ILE A 209 0.68 -23.87 19.16
N LYS A 210 1.48 -24.94 19.17
CA LYS A 210 2.73 -25.01 19.91
C LYS A 210 3.83 -25.58 19.03
N TYR A 211 5.08 -25.16 19.22
CA TYR A 211 6.18 -25.93 18.66
C TYR A 211 6.22 -27.31 19.30
N LYS A 212 6.49 -28.34 18.50
CA LYS A 212 6.87 -29.64 19.01
C LYS A 212 8.25 -29.48 19.63
N ASP A 213 8.37 -29.73 20.93
CA ASP A 213 9.68 -29.76 21.57
C ASP A 213 10.49 -30.90 20.97
N ASN A 214 11.77 -30.62 20.66
CA ASN A 214 12.70 -31.68 20.30
C ASN A 214 12.95 -32.48 21.58
N THR A 215 12.43 -33.70 21.61
CA THR A 215 12.79 -34.71 22.61
C THR A 215 14.16 -35.27 22.28
#